data_AF-A0A251NKL4-F1
#
_entry.id   AF-A0A251NKL4-F1
#
_cell.length_a   1.000
_cell.length_b   1.000
_cell.length_c   1.000
_cell.angle_alpha   90.00
_cell.angle_beta   90.00
_cell.angle_gamma   90.00
#
_symmetry.space_group_name_H-M   'P 1'
#
loop_
_entity.id
_entity.type
_entity.pdbx_description
1 polymer ?
#
loop_
_entity_poly.entity_id
_entity_poly.type
_entity_poly.pdbx_seq_one_letter_code
_entity_poly.pdbx_strand_id
1 'polypeptide(L)'
;MDEFNNPKLSLKQALDDANRIDYYYRHLCYLQAAIKEGANVQGYFAWSLLDNFEWRDGYTIWFGINYIDYDNGLERHSKLSTH
;
A
#
# COMPACT_ATOMS: atom_id res chain seq x y z
N MET A 1 -2.02 6.42 5.22
CA MET A 1 -2.30 5.27 4.35
C MET A 1 -3.70 5.42 3.78
N ASP A 2 -4.67 5.77 4.61
CA ASP A 2 -6.08 5.85 4.24
C ASP A 2 -6.40 7.25 3.71
N GLU A 3 -6.04 7.49 2.45
CA GLU A 3 -6.63 8.58 1.68
C GLU A 3 -7.79 8.01 0.88
N PHE A 4 -8.96 8.67 0.95
CA PHE A 4 -10.06 8.37 0.05
C PHE A 4 -9.57 8.58 -1.38
N ASN A 5 -9.50 7.49 -2.15
CA ASN A 5 -8.91 7.57 -3.48
C ASN A 5 -9.89 8.27 -4.41
N ASN A 6 -9.33 9.15 -5.24
CA ASN A 6 -10.10 9.84 -6.25
C ASN A 6 -10.09 8.99 -7.53
N PRO A 7 -11.23 8.43 -7.98
CA PRO A 7 -11.29 7.62 -9.20
C PRO A 7 -10.95 8.42 -10.46
N LYS A 8 -10.76 9.74 -10.35
CA LYS A 8 -10.36 10.63 -11.46
C LYS A 8 -8.84 10.81 -11.57
N LEU A 9 -8.04 10.14 -10.75
CA LEU A 9 -6.58 10.19 -10.88
C LEU A 9 -6.15 9.57 -12.22
N SER A 10 -5.19 10.18 -12.89
CA SER A 10 -4.50 9.49 -13.99
C SER A 10 -3.71 8.30 -13.44
N LEU A 11 -3.44 7.29 -14.27
CA LEU A 11 -2.64 6.12 -13.87
C LEU A 11 -1.31 6.57 -13.22
N LYS A 12 -0.60 7.53 -13.82
CA LYS A 12 0.65 8.06 -13.26
C LYS A 12 0.49 8.56 -11.82
N GLN A 13 -0.61 9.26 -11.52
CA GLN A 13 -0.87 9.76 -10.16
C GLN A 13 -1.30 8.63 -9.21
N ALA A 14 -2.04 7.64 -9.69
CA ALA A 14 -2.43 6.48 -8.87
C ALA A 14 -1.22 5.61 -8.47
N LEU A 15 -0.16 5.61 -9.27
CA LEU A 15 1.10 4.90 -8.97
C LEU A 15 2.07 5.69 -8.09
N ASP A 16 1.91 7.02 -7.99
CA ASP A 16 2.74 7.88 -7.17
C ASP A 16 2.22 7.90 -5.72
N ASP A 17 2.73 6.98 -4.91
CA ASP A 17 2.28 6.70 -3.56
C ASP A 17 3.34 7.00 -2.49
N ALA A 18 3.99 8.16 -2.58
CA ALA A 18 5.05 8.59 -1.66
C ALA A 18 4.67 8.46 -0.17
N ASN A 19 3.41 8.73 0.19
CA ASN A 19 2.90 8.58 1.55
C ASN A 19 2.96 7.12 2.05
N ARG A 20 2.76 6.14 1.14
CA ARG A 20 2.87 4.71 1.44
C ARG A 20 4.33 4.28 1.63
N ILE A 21 5.24 4.80 0.81
CA ILE A 21 6.69 4.60 0.97
C ILE A 21 7.15 5.11 2.34
N ASP A 22 6.80 6.35 2.67
CA ASP A 22 7.17 6.98 3.95
C ASP A 22 6.55 6.24 5.15
N TYR A 23 5.34 5.70 5.00
CA TYR A 23 4.75 4.82 6.01
C TYR A 23 5.57 3.55 6.21
N TYR A 24 5.87 2.78 5.15
CA TYR A 24 6.62 1.53 5.28
C TYR A 24 8.03 1.76 5.81
N TYR A 25 8.72 2.79 5.32
CA TYR A 25 10.04 3.17 5.82
C TYR A 25 10.04 3.38 7.33
N ARG A 26 9.14 4.24 7.83
CA ARG A 26 9.03 4.51 9.27
C ARG A 26 8.64 3.28 10.06
N HIS A 27 7.69 2.48 9.56
CA HIS A 27 7.23 1.28 10.24
C HIS A 27 8.36 0.25 10.38
N LEU A 28 9.16 0.06 9.33
CA LEU A 28 10.32 -0.84 9.35
C LEU A 28 11.44 -0.30 10.26
N CYS A 29 11.65 1.01 10.34
CA CYS A 29 12.57 1.60 11.33
C CYS A 29 12.16 1.27 12.77
N TYR A 30 10.87 1.42 13.11
CA TYR A 30 10.36 1.07 14.44
C TYR A 30 10.38 -0.43 14.70
N LEU A 31 10.07 -1.25 13.69
CA LEU A 31 10.18 -2.70 13.79
C LEU A 31 11.62 -3.12 14.09
N GLN A 32 12.60 -2.51 13.42
CA GLN A 32 14.00 -2.74 13.69
C GLN A 32 14.40 -2.30 15.11
N ALA A 33 13.89 -1.17 15.60
CA ALA A 33 14.13 -0.72 16.97
C ALA A 33 13.59 -1.74 17.99
N ALA A 34 12.37 -2.22 17.80
CA ALA A 34 11.78 -3.25 18.66
C ALA A 34 12.60 -4.55 18.68
N ILE A 35 13.12 -4.99 17.53
CA ILE A 35 14.03 -6.15 17.43
C ILE A 35 15.30 -5.92 18.25
N LYS A 36 15.90 -4.71 18.17
CA LYS A 36 17.10 -4.34 18.95
C LYS A 36 16.83 -4.32 20.45
N GLU A 37 15.60 -4.01 20.86
CA GLU A 37 15.15 -4.03 22.26
C GLU A 37 14.74 -5.43 22.76
N GLY A 38 14.84 -6.46 21.91
CA GLY A 38 14.64 -7.86 22.29
C GLY A 38 13.31 -8.47 21.86
N ALA A 39 12.50 -7.75 21.06
CA ALA A 39 11.29 -8.34 20.49
C ALA A 39 11.64 -9.45 19.49
N ASN A 40 11.03 -10.62 19.65
CA ASN A 40 11.23 -11.76 18.75
C ASN A 40 10.33 -11.67 17.50
N VAL A 41 10.70 -10.81 16.55
CA VAL A 41 9.96 -10.61 15.29
C VAL A 41 10.41 -11.64 14.25
N GLN A 42 9.46 -12.41 13.71
CA GLN A 42 9.72 -13.47 12.73
C GLN A 42 9.38 -13.08 11.29
N GLY A 43 8.63 -12.00 11.09
CA GLY A 43 8.25 -11.54 9.77
C GLY A 43 7.44 -10.25 9.81
N TYR A 44 7.37 -9.61 8.64
CA TYR A 44 6.55 -8.43 8.39
C TYR A 44 5.79 -8.65 7.09
N PHE A 45 4.48 -8.46 7.11
CA PHE A 45 3.62 -8.62 5.96
C PHE A 45 2.82 -7.34 5.75
N ALA A 46 3.08 -6.69 4.63
CA ALA A 46 2.35 -5.49 4.23
C ALA A 46 0.90 -5.86 3.86
N TRP A 47 -0.06 -5.09 4.38
CA TRP A 47 -1.40 -5.05 3.84
C TRP A 47 -1.47 -3.94 2.78
N SER A 48 -1.59 -4.24 1.49
CA SER A 48 -1.71 -5.58 0.90
C SER A 48 -0.96 -5.67 -0.41
N LEU A 49 -0.94 -6.87 -1.01
CA LEU A 49 -0.29 -7.08 -2.30
C LEU A 49 -0.98 -6.28 -3.42
N LEU A 50 -2.32 -6.30 -3.44
CA LEU A 50 -3.15 -5.70 -4.49
C LEU A 50 -4.21 -4.80 -3.85
N ASP A 51 -4.56 -3.72 -4.54
CA ASP A 51 -5.81 -3.03 -4.23
C ASP A 51 -6.97 -4.02 -4.30
N ASN A 52 -7.85 -3.99 -3.30
CA ASN A 52 -8.88 -5.01 -3.11
C ASN A 52 -10.16 -4.39 -2.51
N PHE A 53 -11.12 -5.25 -2.17
CA PHE A 53 -12.38 -4.85 -1.57
C PHE A 53 -12.21 -4.61 -0.07
N GLU A 54 -12.25 -3.35 0.35
CA GLU A 54 -12.07 -2.95 1.75
C GLU A 54 -13.43 -2.83 2.48
N TRP A 55 -14.05 -3.98 2.73
CA TRP A 55 -15.23 -4.11 3.60
C TRP A 55 -16.38 -3.13 3.30
N ARG A 56 -16.59 -2.14 4.17
CA ARG A 56 -17.65 -1.14 4.05
C ARG A 56 -17.36 -0.12 2.96
N ASP A 57 -16.08 0.12 2.67
CA ASP A 57 -15.63 1.14 1.73
C ASP A 57 -15.50 0.58 0.30
N GLY A 58 -15.66 -0.74 0.14
CA GLY A 58 -15.58 -1.41 -1.15
C GLY A 58 -14.25 -1.15 -1.85
N TYR A 59 -14.26 -0.86 -3.15
CA TYR A 59 -13.05 -0.64 -3.94
C TYR A 59 -12.54 0.82 -3.93
N THR A 60 -13.01 1.64 -3.00
CA THR A 60 -12.65 3.08 -2.93
C THR A 60 -11.37 3.34 -2.14
N ILE A 61 -10.88 2.34 -1.40
CA ILE A 61 -9.61 2.41 -0.65
C ILE A 61 -8.59 1.46 -1.28
N TRP A 62 -7.40 2.00 -1.55
CA TRP A 62 -6.34 1.35 -2.31
C TRP A 62 -5.11 1.07 -1.43
N PHE A 63 -5.19 0.03 -0.60
CA PHE A 63 -4.09 -0.38 0.29
C PHE A 63 -2.93 -1.09 -0.42
N GLY A 64 -3.17 -1.63 -1.61
CA GLY A 64 -2.23 -2.44 -2.35
C GLY A 64 -0.95 -1.70 -2.67
N ILE A 65 0.18 -2.40 -2.63
CA ILE A 65 1.42 -1.94 -3.27
C ILE A 65 1.32 -2.02 -4.80
N ASN A 66 0.37 -2.80 -5.33
CA ASN A 66 -0.01 -2.79 -6.74
C ASN A 66 -1.41 -2.17 -6.91
N TYR A 67 -1.53 -1.30 -7.90
CA TYR A 67 -2.79 -0.73 -8.37
C TYR A 67 -3.56 -1.74 -9.22
N ILE A 68 -4.88 -1.78 -9.06
CA ILE A 68 -5.81 -2.52 -9.91
C ILE A 68 -6.62 -1.53 -10.75
N ASP A 69 -6.51 -1.65 -12.08
CA ASP A 69 -7.32 -0.87 -12.99
C ASP A 69 -8.72 -1.49 -13.14
N TYR A 70 -9.67 -0.99 -12.36
CA TYR A 70 -11.05 -1.46 -12.36
C TYR A 70 -11.81 -1.15 -13.66
N ASP A 71 -11.34 -0.18 -14.45
CA ASP A 71 -11.97 0.23 -15.71
C ASP A 71 -11.33 -0.45 -16.93
N ASN A 72 -10.09 -0.95 -16.79
CA ASN A 72 -9.36 -1.65 -17.84
C ASN A 72 -9.03 -3.11 -17.45
N GLY A 73 -10.07 -3.95 -17.34
CA GLY A 73 -9.90 -5.40 -17.27
C GLY A 73 -9.15 -5.93 -16.03
N LEU A 74 -9.07 -5.15 -14.94
CA LEU A 74 -8.32 -5.49 -13.73
C LEU A 74 -6.83 -5.66 -13.99
N GLU A 75 -6.25 -4.87 -14.89
CA GLU A 75 -4.79 -4.82 -15.08
C GLU A 75 -4.08 -4.42 -13.78
N ARG A 76 -2.88 -4.97 -13.57
CA ARG A 76 -2.06 -4.76 -12.37
C ARG A 76 -0.90 -3.83 -12.72
N HIS A 77 -0.73 -2.78 -11.94
CA HIS A 77 0.37 -1.84 -12.12
C HIS A 77 1.12 -1.65 -10.80
N SER A 78 2.43 -1.87 -10.82
CA SER A 78 3.27 -1.64 -9.64
C SER A 78 3.27 -0.15 -9.27
N LYS A 79 2.93 0.17 -8.02
CA LYS A 79 3.11 1.52 -7.47
C LYS A 79 4.56 1.71 -7.05
N LEU A 80 4.98 2.95 -6.77
CA LEU A 80 6.35 3.23 -6.35
C LEU A 80 6.75 2.47 -5.07
N SER A 81 5.82 2.27 -4.13
CA SER A 81 6.07 1.48 -2.91
C SER A 81 6.36 -0.02 -3.12
N THR A 82 6.22 -0.54 -4.34
CA THR A 82 6.60 -1.93 -4.65
C THR A 82 8.12 -2.13 -4.72
N HIS A 83 8.89 -1.06 -4.94
CA HIS A 83 10.34 -1.07 -5.17
C HIS A 83 11.11 -0.52 -3.97
#